data_AF-A0A8S3R523-F1
#
_entry.id   AF-A0A8S3R523-F1
#
_cell.length_a   1.000
_cell.length_b   1.000
_cell.length_c   1.000
_cell.angle_alpha   90.00
_cell.angle_beta   90.00
_cell.angle_gamma   90.00
#
_symmetry.space_group_name_H-M   'P 1'
#
loop_
_entity.id
_entity.type
_entity.pdbx_description
1 polymer ?
#
loop_
_entity_poly.entity_id
_entity_poly.type
_entity_poly.pdbx_seq_one_letter_code
_entity_poly.pdbx_strand_id
1 'polypeptide(L)'
;MTNPVSVLVGAGIGVTPYASILKDFVHMAQMRSTYKMKCQKLYFIWVTGSQRHFEWLLDIIREVEEVDQKGIVSIDIFITQFFQNFDLRTCMLYICEEHFQKLSGGRSLFTGLKATTHFGRPQLSSMFQAVHKTHPMVRKVGVFSCGPPGLTKSVEVATKDASNTTKALFEHHFENF
;
A
#
# COMPACT_ATOMS: atom_id res chain seq x y z
N MET A 1 14.56 0.62 -6.07
CA MET A 1 14.46 0.29 -4.63
C MET A 1 15.73 -0.41 -4.16
N THR A 2 16.51 0.23 -3.30
CA THR A 2 17.81 -0.30 -2.80
C THR A 2 17.68 -1.01 -1.43
N ASN A 3 16.55 -0.84 -0.74
CA ASN A 3 16.31 -1.36 0.60
C ASN A 3 15.60 -2.73 0.60
N PRO A 4 15.83 -3.61 1.60
CA PRO A 4 15.16 -4.91 1.72
C PRO A 4 13.64 -4.82 1.88
N VAL A 5 13.17 -3.74 2.51
CA VAL A 5 11.75 -3.43 2.66
C VAL A 5 11.50 -2.03 2.14
N SER A 6 10.45 -1.88 1.33
CA SER A 6 10.02 -0.59 0.80
C SER A 6 8.53 -0.36 1.08
N VAL A 7 8.16 0.88 1.37
CA VAL A 7 6.78 1.33 1.55
C VAL A 7 6.49 2.38 0.49
N LEU A 8 5.45 2.18 -0.30
CA LEU A 8 4.96 3.11 -1.31
C LEU A 8 3.67 3.73 -0.80
N VAL A 9 3.57 5.05 -0.79
CA VAL A 9 2.38 5.77 -0.33
C VAL A 9 1.87 6.65 -1.48
N GLY A 10 0.75 6.25 -2.08
CA GLY A 10 0.16 6.93 -3.24
C GLY A 10 -1.20 7.54 -2.93
N ALA A 11 -1.46 8.75 -3.44
CA ALA A 11 -2.80 9.34 -3.37
C ALA A 11 -3.16 10.22 -4.56
N GLY A 12 -4.45 10.23 -4.88
CA GLY A 12 -4.98 10.95 -6.04
C GLY A 12 -4.26 10.50 -7.32
N ILE A 13 -3.92 11.47 -8.19
CA ILE A 13 -3.20 11.19 -9.45
C ILE A 13 -1.80 10.59 -9.23
N GLY A 14 -1.19 10.82 -8.05
CA GLY A 14 0.13 10.33 -7.69
C GLY A 14 0.20 8.80 -7.50
N VAL A 15 -0.94 8.11 -7.59
CA VAL A 15 -0.98 6.66 -7.55
C VAL A 15 -0.59 6.00 -8.88
N THR A 16 -0.77 6.71 -9.99
CA THR A 16 -0.54 6.22 -11.36
C THR A 16 0.83 5.57 -11.58
N PRO A 17 1.96 6.19 -11.20
CA PRO A 17 3.28 5.59 -11.37
C PRO A 17 3.47 4.31 -10.56
N TYR A 18 2.73 4.12 -9.46
CA TYR A 18 2.83 2.90 -8.68
C TYR A 18 2.20 1.69 -9.36
N ALA A 19 1.29 1.88 -10.32
CA ALA A 19 0.73 0.79 -11.09
C ALA A 19 1.81 0.01 -11.87
N SER A 20 2.68 0.71 -12.60
CA SER A 20 3.78 0.08 -13.33
C SER A 20 4.82 -0.50 -12.37
N ILE A 21 5.18 0.22 -11.31
CA ILE A 21 6.13 -0.25 -10.30
C ILE A 21 5.69 -1.57 -9.65
N LEU A 22 4.39 -1.71 -9.34
CA LEU A 22 3.86 -2.94 -8.76
C LEU A 22 3.97 -4.12 -9.73
N LYS A 23 3.55 -3.94 -10.99
CA LYS A 23 3.65 -4.98 -12.03
C LYS A 23 5.10 -5.40 -12.26
N ASP A 24 6.00 -4.43 -12.40
CA ASP A 24 7.42 -4.70 -12.60
C ASP A 24 8.03 -5.43 -11.40
N PHE A 25 7.67 -5.02 -10.18
CA PHE A 25 8.21 -5.64 -8.96
C PHE A 25 7.85 -7.12 -8.85
N VAL A 26 6.59 -7.50 -9.07
CA VAL A 26 6.18 -8.91 -9.00
C VAL A 26 6.80 -9.73 -10.13
N HIS A 27 6.89 -9.17 -11.33
CA HIS A 27 7.50 -9.83 -12.48
C HIS A 27 9.00 -10.10 -12.26
N MET A 28 9.75 -9.09 -11.79
CA MET A 28 11.17 -9.26 -11.44
C MET A 28 11.37 -10.28 -10.32
N ALA A 29 10.43 -10.38 -9.37
CA ALA A 29 10.51 -11.36 -8.29
C ALA A 29 10.27 -12.80 -8.74
N GLN A 30 9.53 -13.02 -9.81
CA GLN A 30 9.40 -14.34 -10.45
C GLN A 30 10.69 -14.74 -11.17
N MET A 31 11.37 -13.77 -11.80
CA MET A 31 12.65 -13.94 -12.49
C MET A 31 13.87 -13.96 -11.54
N ARG A 32 13.69 -14.28 -10.26
CA ARG A 32 14.73 -14.25 -9.21
C ARG A 32 15.98 -15.08 -9.52
N SER A 33 15.89 -16.08 -10.40
CA SER A 33 17.06 -16.84 -10.87
C SER A 33 18.02 -16.00 -11.72
N THR A 34 17.51 -14.95 -12.36
CA THR A 34 18.26 -14.07 -13.27
C THR A 34 18.63 -12.74 -12.60
N TYR A 35 17.78 -12.25 -11.69
CA TYR A 35 17.96 -10.96 -11.01
C TYR A 35 18.00 -11.11 -9.49
N LYS A 36 19.13 -10.72 -8.88
CA LYS A 36 19.27 -10.66 -7.41
C LYS A 36 18.51 -9.45 -6.86
N MET A 37 17.22 -9.62 -6.63
CA MET A 37 16.34 -8.59 -6.07
C MET A 37 16.78 -8.22 -4.64
N LYS A 38 17.17 -6.95 -4.43
CA LYS A 38 17.51 -6.43 -3.10
C LYS A 38 16.27 -6.25 -2.22
N CYS A 39 15.18 -5.77 -2.80
CA CYS A 39 13.90 -5.60 -2.10
C CYS A 39 13.17 -6.95 -2.02
N GLN A 40 12.82 -7.36 -0.80
CA GLN A 40 12.19 -8.64 -0.49
C GLN A 40 10.71 -8.49 -0.11
N LYS A 41 10.32 -7.33 0.40
CA LYS A 41 8.93 -7.01 0.78
C LYS A 41 8.57 -5.58 0.37
N LEU A 42 7.41 -5.42 -0.26
CA LEU A 42 6.84 -4.16 -0.68
C LEU A 42 5.49 -3.95 0.01
N TYR A 43 5.33 -2.81 0.68
CA TYR A 43 4.05 -2.35 1.19
C TYR A 43 3.54 -1.24 0.30
N PHE A 44 2.29 -1.31 -0.12
CA PHE A 44 1.65 -0.27 -0.91
C PHE A 44 0.42 0.25 -0.15
N ILE A 45 0.47 1.53 0.20
CA ILE A 45 -0.58 2.25 0.91
C ILE A 45 -1.20 3.20 -0.11
N TRP A 46 -2.41 2.87 -0.55
CA TRP A 46 -3.16 3.71 -1.46
C TRP A 46 -4.21 4.51 -0.68
N VAL A 47 -4.12 5.84 -0.71
CA VAL A 47 -5.07 6.73 -0.05
C VAL A 47 -5.91 7.46 -1.11
N THR A 48 -7.23 7.31 -1.04
CA THR A 48 -8.15 7.96 -1.98
C THR A 48 -9.41 8.46 -1.29
N GLY A 49 -10.07 9.45 -1.89
CA GLY A 49 -11.41 9.88 -1.47
C GLY A 49 -12.45 8.83 -1.88
N SER A 50 -12.47 8.48 -3.16
CA SER A 50 -13.31 7.43 -3.74
C SER A 50 -12.54 6.65 -4.80
N GLN A 51 -12.94 5.40 -5.02
CA GLN A 51 -12.38 4.54 -6.07
C GLN A 51 -12.99 4.81 -7.45
N ARG A 52 -14.01 5.67 -7.57
CA ARG A 52 -14.79 5.90 -8.79
C ARG A 52 -13.95 6.17 -10.05
N HIS A 53 -12.87 6.93 -9.92
CA HIS A 53 -12.00 7.30 -11.04
C HIS A 53 -10.75 6.41 -11.18
N PHE A 54 -10.60 5.42 -10.30
CA PHE A 54 -9.42 4.58 -10.18
C PHE A 54 -9.76 3.09 -10.16
N GLU A 55 -10.92 2.69 -10.73
CA GLU A 55 -11.29 1.28 -10.85
C GLU A 55 -10.26 0.49 -11.65
N TRP A 56 -9.66 1.10 -12.67
CA TRP A 56 -8.55 0.52 -13.45
C TRP A 56 -7.37 0.10 -12.57
N LEU A 57 -7.10 0.80 -11.45
CA LEU A 57 -6.02 0.44 -10.54
C LEU A 57 -6.38 -0.81 -9.73
N LEU A 58 -7.65 -1.03 -9.40
CA LEU A 58 -8.10 -2.26 -8.75
C LEU A 58 -7.85 -3.47 -9.65
N ASP A 59 -8.05 -3.33 -10.96
CA ASP A 59 -7.75 -4.41 -11.91
C ASP A 59 -6.26 -4.72 -11.95
N ILE A 60 -5.41 -3.70 -11.94
CA ILE A 60 -3.95 -3.87 -11.84
C ILE A 60 -3.55 -4.54 -10.53
N ILE A 61 -4.15 -4.13 -9.41
CA ILE A 61 -3.91 -4.75 -8.11
C ILE A 61 -4.30 -6.24 -8.15
N ARG A 62 -5.43 -6.58 -8.80
CA ARG A 62 -5.84 -7.97 -9.00
C ARG A 62 -4.79 -8.78 -9.76
N GLU A 63 -4.31 -8.26 -10.88
CA GLU A 63 -3.25 -8.90 -11.67
C GLU A 63 -1.98 -9.10 -10.83
N VAL A 64 -1.57 -8.09 -10.07
CA VAL A 64 -0.39 -8.15 -9.19
C VAL A 64 -0.56 -9.24 -8.12
N GLU A 65 -1.74 -9.37 -7.51
CA GLU A 65 -2.04 -10.38 -6.49
C GLU A 65 -2.14 -11.81 -7.02
N GLU A 66 -2.52 -11.98 -8.29
CA GLU A 66 -2.54 -13.29 -8.96
C GLU A 66 -1.12 -13.79 -9.26
N VAL A 67 -0.24 -12.87 -9.64
CA VAL A 67 1.18 -13.14 -9.94
C VAL A 67 1.98 -13.33 -8.64
N ASP A 68 1.64 -12.61 -7.57
CA ASP A 68 2.32 -12.67 -6.27
C ASP A 68 1.94 -13.93 -5.45
N GLN A 69 2.55 -15.05 -5.81
CA GLN A 69 2.40 -16.31 -5.07
C GLN A 69 3.10 -16.32 -3.71
N LYS A 70 4.07 -15.43 -3.49
CA LYS A 70 4.93 -15.42 -2.28
C LYS A 70 4.48 -14.40 -1.26
N GLY A 71 3.45 -13.61 -1.55
CA GLY A 71 2.96 -12.53 -0.70
C GLY A 71 4.03 -11.47 -0.45
N ILE A 72 4.88 -11.17 -1.44
CA ILE A 72 5.92 -10.14 -1.30
C ILE A 72 5.36 -8.72 -1.38
N VAL A 73 4.15 -8.55 -1.91
CA VAL A 73 3.41 -7.30 -1.92
C VAL A 73 2.28 -7.36 -0.89
N SER A 74 2.13 -6.29 -0.10
CA SER A 74 0.98 -6.11 0.79
C SER A 74 0.35 -4.76 0.50
N ILE A 75 -0.97 -4.77 0.29
CA ILE A 75 -1.70 -3.61 -0.21
C ILE A 75 -2.79 -3.24 0.79
N ASP A 76 -2.74 -1.99 1.24
CA ASP A 76 -3.74 -1.37 2.09
C ASP A 76 -4.35 -0.17 1.35
N ILE A 77 -5.68 -0.19 1.20
CA ILE A 77 -6.44 0.86 0.51
C ILE A 77 -7.21 1.65 1.57
N PHE A 78 -7.03 2.97 1.61
CA PHE A 78 -7.70 3.87 2.55
C PHE A 78 -8.70 4.75 1.82
N ILE A 79 -9.99 4.57 2.11
CA ILE A 79 -11.07 5.42 1.61
C ILE A 79 -11.35 6.50 2.65
N THR A 80 -11.02 7.74 2.29
CA THR A 80 -11.03 8.90 3.20
C THR A 80 -12.28 9.77 3.10
N GLN A 81 -13.18 9.48 2.16
CA GLN A 81 -14.45 10.19 2.03
C GLN A 81 -15.34 9.93 3.25
N PHE A 82 -16.11 10.94 3.65
CA PHE A 82 -17.07 10.79 4.74
C PHE A 82 -18.21 9.87 4.33
N PHE A 83 -18.67 9.02 5.26
CA PHE A 83 -19.75 8.05 5.03
C PHE A 83 -21.01 8.68 4.41
N GLN A 84 -21.39 9.88 4.86
CA GLN A 84 -22.56 10.63 4.36
C GLN A 84 -22.47 10.96 2.87
N ASN A 85 -21.27 10.98 2.30
CA ASN A 85 -21.02 11.30 0.91
C ASN A 85 -20.79 10.04 0.06
N PHE A 86 -20.86 8.83 0.61
CA PHE A 86 -20.61 7.61 -0.16
C PHE A 86 -21.58 7.48 -1.32
N ASP A 87 -21.03 7.15 -2.49
CA ASP A 87 -21.83 6.63 -3.59
C ASP A 87 -22.26 5.18 -3.29
N LEU A 88 -23.19 4.65 -4.10
CA LEU A 88 -23.72 3.29 -3.90
C LEU A 88 -22.61 2.24 -3.87
N ARG A 89 -21.60 2.38 -4.73
CA ARG A 89 -20.45 1.46 -4.79
C ARG A 89 -19.65 1.49 -3.48
N THR A 90 -19.31 2.67 -3.00
CA THR A 90 -18.51 2.85 -1.78
C THR A 90 -19.30 2.40 -0.54
N CYS A 91 -20.61 2.62 -0.52
CA CYS A 91 -21.49 2.12 0.54
C CYS A 91 -21.53 0.59 0.55
N MET A 92 -21.69 -0.06 -0.60
CA MET A 92 -21.66 -1.53 -0.71
C MET A 92 -20.30 -2.09 -0.32
N LEU A 93 -19.21 -1.46 -0.75
CA LEU A 93 -17.85 -1.82 -0.34
C LEU A 93 -17.70 -1.74 1.18
N TYR A 94 -18.15 -0.66 1.82
CA TYR A 94 -18.15 -0.50 3.27
C TYR A 94 -18.91 -1.61 3.98
N ILE A 95 -20.14 -1.88 3.54
CA ILE A 95 -20.97 -2.94 4.12
C ILE A 95 -20.26 -4.29 3.99
N CYS A 96 -19.74 -4.63 2.80
CA CYS A 96 -19.06 -5.90 2.56
C CYS A 96 -17.76 -6.07 3.35
N GLU A 97 -16.97 -5.02 3.53
CA GLU A 97 -15.70 -5.11 4.28
C GLU A 97 -15.90 -5.17 5.79
N GLU A 98 -16.87 -4.42 6.33
CA GLU A 98 -17.07 -4.32 7.79
C GLU A 98 -18.04 -5.37 8.35
N HIS A 99 -19.03 -5.80 7.55
CA HIS A 99 -20.16 -6.61 8.05
C HIS A 99 -20.23 -8.02 7.46
N PHE A 100 -19.41 -8.34 6.46
CA PHE A 100 -19.40 -9.66 5.83
C PHE A 100 -18.05 -10.36 6.00
N GLN A 101 -18.09 -11.69 6.06
CA GLN A 101 -16.87 -12.49 6.09
C GLN A 101 -16.18 -12.45 4.73
N LYS A 102 -14.84 -12.37 4.77
CA LYS A 102 -14.01 -12.52 3.57
C LYS A 102 -14.18 -13.92 2.97
N LEU A 103 -14.08 -14.00 1.65
CA LEU A 103 -14.07 -15.26 0.91
C LEU A 103 -12.84 -16.11 1.27
N SER A 104 -12.91 -17.40 0.92
CA SER A 104 -11.78 -18.33 1.03
C SER A 104 -10.51 -17.72 0.44
N GLY A 105 -9.42 -17.74 1.22
CA GLY A 105 -8.15 -17.11 0.85
C GLY A 105 -8.04 -15.62 1.22
N GLY A 106 -8.95 -15.10 2.07
CA GLY A 106 -8.87 -13.75 2.63
C GLY A 106 -9.24 -12.65 1.64
N ARG A 107 -10.05 -12.96 0.63
CA ARG A 107 -10.46 -12.02 -0.41
C ARG A 107 -11.74 -11.28 -0.02
N SER A 108 -11.79 -9.98 -0.34
CA SER A 108 -12.99 -9.15 -0.27
C SER A 108 -14.15 -9.80 -1.03
N LEU A 109 -15.34 -9.84 -0.40
CA LEU A 109 -16.57 -10.29 -1.05
C LEU A 109 -16.94 -9.38 -2.23
N PHE A 110 -16.65 -8.08 -2.13
CA PHE A 110 -17.08 -7.08 -3.11
C PHE A 110 -16.07 -6.91 -4.26
N THR A 111 -14.78 -6.81 -3.95
CA THR A 111 -13.75 -6.53 -4.97
C THR A 111 -13.02 -7.77 -5.47
N GLY A 112 -13.09 -8.88 -4.71
CA GLY A 112 -12.32 -10.10 -4.95
C GLY A 112 -10.82 -9.97 -4.63
N LEU A 113 -10.38 -8.83 -4.09
CA LEU A 113 -8.96 -8.56 -3.78
C LEU A 113 -8.57 -9.10 -2.41
N LYS A 114 -7.32 -9.52 -2.25
CA LYS A 114 -6.68 -9.80 -0.94
C LYS A 114 -6.30 -8.50 -0.23
N ALA A 115 -6.09 -7.42 -0.97
CA ALA A 115 -5.88 -6.07 -0.46
C ALA A 115 -6.94 -5.72 0.58
N THR A 116 -6.50 -5.12 1.69
CA THR A 116 -7.43 -4.73 2.75
C THR A 116 -7.87 -3.30 2.52
N THR A 117 -9.18 -3.08 2.51
CA THR A 117 -9.76 -1.73 2.43
C THR A 117 -10.11 -1.26 3.83
N HIS A 118 -9.64 -0.06 4.17
CA HIS A 118 -9.86 0.63 5.43
C HIS A 118 -10.63 1.92 5.17
N PHE A 119 -11.46 2.32 6.12
CA PHE A 119 -12.23 3.56 6.05
C PHE A 119 -11.67 4.59 7.02
N GLY A 120 -11.36 5.77 6.50
CA GLY A 120 -10.67 6.85 7.23
C GLY A 120 -9.22 7.03 6.80
N ARG A 121 -8.50 7.86 7.55
CA ARG A 121 -7.11 8.23 7.25
C ARG A 121 -6.14 7.19 7.82
N PRO A 122 -5.03 6.88 7.12
CA PRO A 122 -4.04 5.95 7.63
C PRO A 122 -3.30 6.52 8.84
N GLN A 123 -3.14 5.69 9.88
CA GLN A 123 -2.28 5.97 11.04
C GLN A 123 -0.82 5.65 10.69
N LEU A 124 -0.20 6.45 9.81
CA LEU A 124 1.10 6.15 9.19
C LEU A 124 2.21 5.83 10.19
N SER A 125 2.32 6.56 11.31
CA SER A 125 3.29 6.26 12.38
C SER A 125 3.15 4.84 12.90
N SER A 126 1.92 4.44 13.23
CA SER A 126 1.64 3.09 13.76
C SER A 126 1.92 2.02 12.70
N MET A 127 1.54 2.29 11.44
CA MET A 127 1.81 1.37 10.33
C MET A 127 3.32 1.17 10.10
N PHE A 128 4.12 2.24 10.10
CA PHE A 128 5.57 2.14 9.90
C PHE A 128 6.25 1.42 11.07
N GLN A 129 5.82 1.67 12.31
CA GLN A 129 6.27 0.90 13.46
C GLN A 129 5.90 -0.59 13.33
N ALA A 130 4.70 -0.91 12.84
CA ALA A 130 4.28 -2.28 12.57
C ALA A 130 5.12 -2.96 11.48
N VAL A 131 5.56 -2.22 10.46
CA VAL A 131 6.52 -2.71 9.46
C VAL A 131 7.83 -3.14 10.14
N HIS A 132 8.38 -2.33 11.05
CA HIS A 132 9.59 -2.74 11.77
C HIS A 132 9.35 -3.94 12.70
N LYS A 133 8.21 -4.01 13.40
CA LYS A 133 7.86 -5.16 14.24
C LYS A 133 7.77 -6.46 13.41
N THR A 134 7.28 -6.36 12.18
CA THR A 134 7.23 -7.50 11.25
C THR A 134 8.62 -7.89 10.73
N HIS A 135 9.51 -6.91 10.55
CA HIS A 135 10.86 -7.10 10.01
C HIS A 135 11.94 -6.58 10.98
N PRO A 136 12.11 -7.20 12.16
CA PRO A 136 12.97 -6.64 13.23
C PRO A 136 14.45 -6.59 12.85
N MET A 137 14.88 -7.40 11.89
CA MET A 137 16.27 -7.47 11.40
C MET A 137 16.61 -6.39 10.37
N VAL A 138 15.62 -5.70 9.81
CA VAL A 138 15.83 -4.70 8.76
C VAL A 138 16.23 -3.39 9.41
N ARG A 139 17.46 -2.93 9.10
CA ARG A 139 18.02 -1.67 9.64
C ARG A 139 17.63 -0.43 8.84
N LYS A 140 17.19 -0.60 7.59
CA LYS A 140 16.83 0.50 6.70
C LYS A 140 15.60 0.14 5.88
N VAL A 141 14.58 1.00 5.95
CA VAL A 141 13.32 0.90 5.20
C VAL A 141 13.23 2.11 4.28
N GLY A 142 12.98 1.87 3.00
CA GLY A 142 12.71 2.97 2.05
C GLY A 142 11.23 3.33 2.06
N VAL A 143 10.89 4.60 2.22
CA VAL A 143 9.51 5.08 2.16
C VAL A 143 9.42 6.08 1.01
N PHE A 144 8.54 5.81 0.05
CA PHE A 144 8.34 6.63 -1.14
C PHE A 144 6.93 7.19 -1.11
N SER A 145 6.76 8.49 -1.33
CA SER A 145 5.44 9.10 -1.35
C SER A 145 5.20 9.93 -2.60
N CYS A 146 4.02 9.79 -3.20
CA CYS A 146 3.53 10.62 -4.29
C CYS A 146 2.05 10.97 -4.06
N GLY A 147 1.73 12.27 -3.99
CA GLY A 147 0.39 12.73 -3.68
C GLY A 147 0.33 14.17 -3.18
N PRO A 148 -0.82 14.63 -2.63
CA PRO A 148 -0.99 16.00 -2.20
C PRO A 148 -0.05 16.35 -1.02
N PRO A 149 0.36 17.63 -0.88
CA PRO A 149 1.33 18.06 0.13
C PRO A 149 0.98 17.67 1.57
N GLY A 150 -0.31 17.65 1.91
CA GLY A 150 -0.77 17.24 3.24
C GLY A 150 -0.45 15.77 3.56
N LEU A 151 -0.55 14.89 2.57
CA LEU A 151 -0.20 13.47 2.74
C LEU A 151 1.30 13.30 2.85
N THR A 152 2.07 13.89 1.94
CA THR A 152 3.53 13.68 1.90
C THR A 152 4.22 14.26 3.13
N LYS A 153 3.72 15.38 3.67
CA LYS A 153 4.15 15.91 4.98
C LYS A 153 3.82 14.95 6.13
N SER A 154 2.65 14.31 6.10
CA SER A 154 2.27 13.31 7.11
C SER A 154 3.17 12.06 7.04
N VAL A 155 3.55 11.65 5.84
CA VAL A 155 4.54 10.57 5.63
C VAL A 155 5.89 10.98 6.20
N GLU A 156 6.37 12.18 5.90
CA GLU A 156 7.65 12.68 6.42
C GLU A 156 7.68 12.66 7.96
N VAL A 157 6.64 13.17 8.60
CA VAL A 157 6.52 13.15 10.08
C VAL A 157 6.53 11.71 10.60
N ALA A 158 5.75 10.81 10.00
CA ALA A 158 5.68 9.42 10.40
C ALA A 158 7.02 8.68 10.23
N THR A 159 7.79 8.99 9.18
CA THR A 159 9.12 8.39 8.99
C THR A 159 10.13 8.84 10.05
N LYS A 160 10.10 10.12 10.45
CA LYS A 160 10.93 10.63 11.54
C LYS A 160 10.56 9.98 12.86
N ASP A 161 9.27 9.90 13.16
CA ASP A 161 8.75 9.25 14.37
C ASP A 161 9.13 7.76 14.44
N ALA A 162 8.93 7.02 13.34
CA ALA A 162 9.33 5.61 13.26
C ALA A 162 10.85 5.42 13.40
N SER A 163 11.66 6.30 12.80
CA SER A 163 13.13 6.24 12.92
C SER A 163 13.61 6.51 14.35
N ASN A 164 12.92 7.37 15.09
CA ASN A 164 13.26 7.68 16.47
C ASN A 164 12.79 6.60 17.45
N THR A 165 11.66 5.95 17.15
CA THR A 165 11.02 4.98 18.05
C THR A 165 11.46 3.54 17.80
N THR A 166 12.06 3.25 16.65
CA THR A 166 12.47 1.89 16.26
C THR A 166 13.98 1.78 16.07
N LYS A 167 14.48 0.55 15.87
CA LYS A 167 15.91 0.29 15.59
C LYS A 167 16.25 0.38 14.10
N ALA A 168 15.33 0.88 13.28
CA ALA A 168 15.48 0.98 11.83
C ALA A 168 15.39 2.44 11.37
N LEU A 169 16.22 2.81 10.40
CA LEU A 169 16.12 4.08 9.70
C LEU A 169 15.03 4.00 8.63
N PHE A 170 14.02 4.87 8.72
CA PHE A 170 13.01 5.07 7.68
C PHE A 170 13.44 6.25 6.81
N GLU A 171 13.92 5.96 5.61
CA GLU A 171 14.40 6.98 4.68
C GLU A 171 13.26 7.38 3.74
N HIS A 172 12.81 8.62 3.88
CA HIS A 172 11.73 9.17 3.06
C HIS A 172 12.26 9.76 1.76
N HIS A 173 11.67 9.34 0.64
CA HIS A 173 11.90 9.83 -0.70
C HIS A 173 10.59 10.43 -1.23
N PHE A 174 10.65 11.69 -1.61
CA PHE A 174 9.53 12.37 -2.25
C PHE A 174 9.65 12.20 -3.76
N GLU A 175 8.63 11.60 -4.37
CA GLU A 175 8.63 11.28 -5.80
C GLU A 175 7.61 12.16 -6.53
N ASN A 176 8.11 13.01 -7.44
CA ASN A 176 7.31 13.73 -8.41
C ASN A 176 7.49 13.06 -9.76
N PHE A 177 6.54 12.19 -10.12
CA PHE A 177 6.49 11.52 -11.42
C PHE A 177 5.78 12.38 -12.46
#